data_AF-A0A1E3VLY1-F1
#
_entry.id   AF-A0A1E3VLY1-F1
#
_cell.length_a   1.000
_cell.length_b   1.000
_cell.length_c   1.000
_cell.angle_alpha   90.00
_cell.angle_beta   90.00
_cell.angle_gamma   90.00
#
_symmetry.space_group_name_H-M   'P 1'
#
loop_
_entity.id
_entity.type
_entity.pdbx_description
1 polymer ?
#
loop_
_entity_poly.entity_id
_entity_poly.type
_entity_poly.pdbx_seq_one_letter_code
_entity_poly.pdbx_strand_id
1 'polypeptide(L)'
;MKHALNGFSTLALAAAMTAMSTLSAVADGPILVTSAEDSGEGTLRAALEAASKSDGLTQVLIATDRDIEIKSTLDYAGTAPLAILGKGQTVKTSVDTNLLNISQGADLTVTELNLAGPGKFSIENQGGTGKGIFVDVRDDQTGTVSFILDDVEISGFADYGVLISDCDVVENCGAGRGGKGNGSPASILVRLNDVKIDDVGNGHFDADGLRVDERGPGDIFFYAKDSEFTHAGADGIELDEGQEGGVFATAVDSRFDDNGNYCDGKLLESFLPKEAEGEFEDGEFKEADVPAKVTGSPDDSCFEHEVELYESGSVKEYEISIDYDDGFDIDEAGPGDLWALIVDTSVKGNHDEGLDFGEEGEGNLKLGVWNVDAKDNTDDALKMVESEDGDLSALLAKLTSKNNGGYGAALKQIDEGTLTVTVDQSRTADNDDGDETGLKVEQAGTGEATLRIIASEFKDGIKAKNVNVIEE
;
A
#
# COMPACT_ATOMS: atom_id res chain seq x y z
N MET A 1 -54.66 -54.51 9.08
CA MET A 1 -53.26 -54.90 8.78
C MET A 1 -52.46 -54.45 10.01
N LYS A 2 -51.75 -55.30 10.78
CA LYS A 2 -50.41 -55.87 10.49
C LYS A 2 -49.44 -54.75 10.04
N HIS A 3 -48.34 -54.35 10.68
CA HIS A 3 -47.66 -54.66 11.97
C HIS A 3 -47.03 -53.35 12.52
N ALA A 4 -46.68 -53.11 13.80
CA ALA A 4 -46.69 -53.87 15.07
C ALA A 4 -45.58 -54.93 15.34
N LEU A 5 -44.45 -54.51 15.96
CA LEU A 5 -43.71 -55.18 17.06
C LEU A 5 -42.60 -54.29 17.70
N ASN A 6 -42.44 -54.42 19.03
CA ASN A 6 -41.24 -54.35 19.92
C ASN A 6 -39.94 -53.60 19.51
N GLY A 7 -39.13 -53.04 20.42
CA GLY A 7 -39.13 -53.10 21.89
C GLY A 7 -37.71 -53.34 22.45
N PHE A 8 -37.36 -52.66 23.55
CA PHE A 8 -36.12 -52.74 24.34
C PHE A 8 -35.39 -54.11 24.39
N SER A 9 -34.05 -54.13 24.37
CA SER A 9 -33.25 -54.25 25.61
C SER A 9 -31.73 -54.19 25.40
N THR A 10 -31.02 -53.90 26.50
CA THR A 10 -29.57 -53.79 26.67
C THR A 10 -28.78 -55.07 26.40
N LEU A 11 -27.55 -54.92 25.90
CA LEU A 11 -26.42 -55.76 26.33
C LEU A 11 -25.17 -54.90 26.53
N ALA A 12 -24.51 -55.03 27.68
CA ALA A 12 -23.21 -54.44 27.95
C ALA A 12 -22.21 -55.55 28.21
N LEU A 13 -21.00 -55.46 27.64
CA LEU A 13 -19.80 -56.05 28.23
C LEU A 13 -18.54 -55.34 27.70
N ALA A 14 -17.56 -55.16 28.58
CA ALA A 14 -16.36 -54.36 28.35
C ALA A 14 -15.07 -55.21 28.32
N ALA A 15 -14.07 -54.75 27.56
CA ALA A 15 -12.62 -54.88 27.79
C ALA A 15 -11.90 -54.28 26.55
N ALA A 16 -11.22 -53.12 26.61
CA ALA A 16 -10.01 -52.75 27.35
C ALA A 16 -8.69 -53.06 26.59
N MET A 17 -8.17 -52.04 25.90
CA MET A 17 -6.74 -51.76 25.68
C MET A 17 -6.58 -50.23 25.78
N THR A 18 -6.14 -49.70 26.93
CA THR A 18 -4.74 -49.29 27.21
C THR A 18 -4.17 -48.22 26.27
N ALA A 19 -4.24 -46.98 26.78
CA ALA A 19 -3.23 -45.93 26.66
C ALA A 19 -2.71 -45.56 25.26
N MET A 20 -3.31 -44.51 24.69
CA MET A 20 -2.55 -43.26 24.55
C MET A 20 -3.37 -42.11 25.13
N SER A 21 -2.99 -41.66 26.32
CA SER A 21 -3.24 -40.28 26.72
C SER A 21 -2.27 -39.43 25.90
N THR A 22 -2.67 -39.02 24.69
CA THR A 22 -2.13 -37.79 24.14
C THR A 22 -2.49 -36.72 25.15
N LEU A 23 -1.49 -36.16 25.83
CA LEU A 23 -1.71 -34.95 26.58
C LEU A 23 -2.31 -33.97 25.57
N SER A 24 -3.49 -33.43 25.85
CA SER A 24 -3.76 -32.08 25.39
C SER A 24 -2.61 -31.26 25.92
N ALA A 25 -1.72 -30.81 25.02
CA ALA A 25 -0.71 -29.84 25.40
C ALA A 25 -1.48 -28.70 26.06
N VAL A 26 -1.17 -28.44 27.33
CA VAL A 26 -1.58 -27.19 27.94
C VAL A 26 -0.92 -26.15 27.07
N ALA A 27 -1.69 -25.24 26.47
CA ALA A 27 -1.11 -24.11 25.78
C ALA A 27 -0.18 -23.43 26.79
N ASP A 28 1.13 -23.42 26.49
CA ASP A 28 2.06 -22.69 27.34
C ASP A 28 1.59 -21.24 27.37
N GLY A 29 1.57 -20.67 28.59
CA GLY A 29 1.10 -19.30 28.77
C GLY A 29 1.96 -18.30 27.99
N PRO A 30 1.48 -17.05 27.82
CA PRO A 30 2.21 -16.04 27.05
C PRO A 30 3.64 -15.89 27.57
N ILE A 31 4.60 -15.78 26.65
CA ILE A 31 6.00 -15.58 26.96
C ILE A 31 6.17 -14.14 27.45
N LEU A 32 6.61 -13.99 28.70
CA LEU A 32 6.64 -12.68 29.37
C LEU A 32 7.97 -11.94 29.12
N VAL A 33 7.89 -10.78 28.48
CA VAL A 33 9.01 -9.83 28.38
C VAL A 33 9.02 -8.97 29.65
N THR A 34 9.87 -9.37 30.59
CA THR A 34 10.00 -8.73 31.92
C THR A 34 11.19 -7.76 31.99
N SER A 35 12.12 -7.85 31.04
CA SER A 35 13.30 -7.02 30.90
C SER A 35 13.20 -6.17 29.64
N ALA A 36 13.66 -4.92 29.74
CA ALA A 36 13.72 -3.97 28.62
C ALA A 36 15.15 -3.77 28.09
N GLU A 37 16.07 -4.66 28.49
CA GLU A 37 17.41 -4.71 27.91
C GLU A 37 17.36 -5.43 26.54
N ASP A 38 18.28 -5.10 25.63
CA ASP A 38 18.38 -5.66 24.27
C ASP A 38 18.57 -7.20 24.21
N SER A 39 19.17 -7.82 25.23
CA SER A 39 19.48 -9.25 25.24
C SER A 39 19.59 -9.87 26.64
N GLY A 40 19.35 -11.18 26.72
CA GLY A 40 19.34 -11.96 27.96
C GLY A 40 17.96 -12.51 28.32
N GLU A 41 17.88 -13.22 29.45
CA GLU A 41 16.63 -13.83 29.93
C GLU A 41 15.53 -12.76 30.18
N GLY A 42 14.31 -13.05 29.73
CA GLY A 42 13.15 -12.16 29.91
C GLY A 42 13.12 -10.92 29.00
N THR A 43 14.00 -10.81 28.00
CA THR A 43 13.99 -9.74 26.98
C THR A 43 13.09 -10.09 25.80
N LEU A 44 12.68 -9.09 25.00
CA LEU A 44 11.89 -9.30 23.78
C LEU A 44 12.61 -10.23 22.79
N ARG A 45 13.91 -10.02 22.58
CA ARG A 45 14.76 -10.89 21.75
C ARG A 45 14.71 -12.35 22.19
N ALA A 46 14.83 -12.63 23.49
CA ALA A 46 14.74 -13.99 24.01
C ALA A 46 13.33 -14.58 23.94
N ALA A 47 12.28 -13.74 23.98
CA ALA A 47 10.91 -14.17 23.80
C ALA A 47 10.60 -14.57 22.35
N LEU A 48 11.07 -13.79 21.37
CA LEU A 48 10.97 -14.11 19.94
C LEU A 48 11.77 -15.37 19.58
N GLU A 49 13.00 -15.50 20.10
CA GLU A 49 13.81 -16.72 19.92
C GLU A 49 13.17 -17.96 20.56
N ALA A 50 12.34 -17.80 21.60
CA ALA A 50 11.58 -18.90 22.19
C ALA A 50 10.30 -19.21 21.38
N ALA A 51 9.59 -18.17 20.92
CA ALA A 51 8.38 -18.30 20.12
C ALA A 51 8.64 -18.93 18.74
N SER A 52 9.78 -18.65 18.11
CA SER A 52 10.15 -19.22 16.80
C SER A 52 10.44 -20.73 16.83
N LYS A 53 10.47 -21.34 18.03
CA LYS A 53 10.61 -22.78 18.24
C LYS A 53 9.25 -23.48 18.48
N SER A 54 8.14 -22.77 18.37
CA SER A 54 6.78 -23.29 18.52
C SER A 54 6.21 -23.73 17.18
N ASP A 55 5.44 -24.82 17.17
CA ASP A 55 4.68 -25.31 16.00
C ASP A 55 3.27 -24.67 15.90
N GLY A 56 2.96 -23.63 16.68
CA GLY A 56 1.65 -22.98 16.70
C GLY A 56 1.66 -21.60 17.36
N LEU A 57 0.51 -20.90 17.24
CA LEU A 57 0.33 -19.50 17.68
C LEU A 57 0.96 -19.25 19.05
N THR A 58 1.94 -18.34 19.09
CA THR A 58 2.63 -17.95 20.32
C THR A 58 2.34 -16.50 20.67
N GLN A 59 1.95 -16.26 21.93
CA GLN A 59 1.75 -14.92 22.46
C GLN A 59 2.99 -14.47 23.23
N VAL A 60 3.53 -13.30 22.89
CA VAL A 60 4.56 -12.59 23.63
C VAL A 60 3.89 -11.39 24.31
N LEU A 61 4.02 -11.27 25.63
CA LEU A 61 3.39 -10.20 26.41
C LEU A 61 4.46 -9.28 27.00
N ILE A 62 4.39 -7.98 26.70
CA ILE A 62 5.30 -6.97 27.24
C ILE A 62 4.90 -6.64 28.69
N ALA A 63 5.45 -7.41 29.62
CA ALA A 63 5.17 -7.30 31.05
C ALA A 63 5.93 -6.14 31.71
N THR A 64 7.06 -5.69 31.14
CA THR A 64 7.83 -4.54 31.62
C THR A 64 7.09 -3.21 31.38
N ASP A 65 7.42 -2.17 32.16
CA ASP A 65 6.83 -0.82 32.04
C ASP A 65 7.85 0.21 31.47
N ARG A 66 8.98 -0.27 30.93
CA ARG A 66 10.02 0.57 30.30
C ARG A 66 10.04 0.34 28.79
N ASP A 67 10.36 1.39 28.04
CA ASP A 67 10.79 1.30 26.64
C ASP A 67 11.90 0.25 26.48
N ILE A 68 11.86 -0.49 25.38
CA ILE A 68 12.84 -1.51 25.02
C ILE A 68 13.80 -0.91 23.99
N GLU A 69 15.08 -0.78 24.35
CA GLU A 69 16.12 -0.32 23.42
C GLU A 69 16.86 -1.53 22.84
N ILE A 70 16.83 -1.69 21.52
CA ILE A 70 17.53 -2.74 20.77
C ILE A 70 18.77 -2.18 20.08
N LYS A 71 19.74 -3.06 19.78
CA LYS A 71 21.02 -2.70 19.13
C LYS A 71 21.23 -3.32 17.75
N SER A 72 20.30 -4.16 17.35
CA SER A 72 20.22 -4.85 16.05
C SER A 72 18.81 -5.43 15.92
N THR A 73 18.41 -5.77 14.70
CA THR A 73 17.11 -6.39 14.36
C THR A 73 16.62 -7.45 15.34
N LEU A 74 15.32 -7.44 15.61
CA LEU A 74 14.61 -8.50 16.29
C LEU A 74 14.07 -9.50 15.27
N ASP A 75 14.79 -10.61 15.05
CA ASP A 75 14.36 -11.64 14.11
C ASP A 75 13.39 -12.65 14.73
N TYR A 76 12.27 -12.88 14.04
CA TYR A 76 11.37 -14.02 14.23
C TYR A 76 11.50 -14.98 13.04
N ALA A 77 12.38 -15.97 13.19
CA ALA A 77 12.63 -17.00 12.17
C ALA A 77 11.70 -18.23 12.28
N GLY A 78 10.49 -18.05 12.81
CA GLY A 78 9.47 -19.11 12.92
C GLY A 78 8.44 -18.99 11.81
N THR A 79 7.78 -20.10 11.47
CA THR A 79 6.65 -20.13 10.50
C THR A 79 5.29 -20.17 11.19
N ALA A 80 5.24 -20.36 12.51
CA ALA A 80 4.00 -20.35 13.28
C ALA A 80 3.56 -18.90 13.58
N PRO A 81 2.24 -18.64 13.69
CA PRO A 81 1.74 -17.30 14.01
C PRO A 81 2.33 -16.70 15.30
N LEU A 82 2.60 -15.39 15.26
CA LEU A 82 3.14 -14.60 16.37
C LEU A 82 2.18 -13.48 16.74
N ALA A 83 1.84 -13.37 18.03
CA ALA A 83 1.15 -12.21 18.58
C ALA A 83 2.02 -11.51 19.63
N ILE A 84 2.30 -10.23 19.44
CA ILE A 84 3.04 -9.37 20.38
C ILE A 84 2.05 -8.40 21.02
N LEU A 85 1.85 -8.53 22.34
CA LEU A 85 0.89 -7.77 23.11
C LEU A 85 1.60 -6.79 24.04
N GLY A 86 1.46 -5.50 23.78
CA GLY A 86 2.01 -4.40 24.56
C GLY A 86 1.07 -3.85 25.63
N LYS A 87 1.37 -2.61 26.03
CA LYS A 87 0.64 -1.73 26.96
C LYS A 87 0.97 -0.23 26.69
N GLY A 88 1.32 0.12 25.44
CA GLY A 88 1.79 1.43 25.02
C GLY A 88 3.29 1.71 25.30
N GLN A 89 4.17 0.71 25.25
CA GLN A 89 5.63 0.92 25.37
C GLN A 89 6.27 1.12 24.00
N THR A 90 7.32 1.94 23.95
CA THR A 90 8.15 2.07 22.74
C THR A 90 9.23 0.97 22.68
N VAL A 91 9.28 0.21 21.60
CA VAL A 91 10.48 -0.53 21.16
C VAL A 91 11.25 0.38 20.22
N LYS A 92 12.56 0.56 20.43
CA LYS A 92 13.35 1.53 19.66
C LYS A 92 14.78 1.12 19.36
N THR A 93 15.31 1.65 18.27
CA THR A 93 16.70 1.51 17.85
C THR A 93 17.33 2.89 17.62
N SER A 94 18.64 3.01 17.89
CA SER A 94 19.47 4.14 17.47
C SER A 94 20.41 3.78 16.30
N VAL A 95 20.28 2.54 15.80
CA VAL A 95 20.97 2.00 14.63
C VAL A 95 19.95 1.90 13.51
N ASP A 96 20.35 2.32 12.33
CA ASP A 96 19.64 2.16 11.08
C ASP A 96 19.65 0.67 10.68
N THR A 97 18.53 -0.01 10.90
CA THR A 97 18.37 -1.46 10.78
C THR A 97 16.88 -1.82 10.93
N ASN A 98 16.41 -2.91 10.33
CA ASN A 98 15.04 -3.39 10.53
C ASN A 98 14.78 -3.56 12.03
N LEU A 99 13.71 -2.98 12.58
CA LEU A 99 13.41 -3.15 14.01
C LEU A 99 12.88 -4.56 14.28
N LEU A 100 11.83 -4.98 13.56
CA LEU A 100 11.24 -6.31 13.61
C LEU A 100 11.32 -6.98 12.23
N ASN A 101 11.79 -8.23 12.19
CA ASN A 101 11.91 -9.01 10.95
C ASN A 101 11.20 -10.36 11.11
N ILE A 102 10.13 -10.58 10.35
CA ILE A 102 9.41 -11.85 10.27
C ILE A 102 9.95 -12.63 9.07
N SER A 103 11.12 -13.25 9.26
CA SER A 103 11.98 -13.71 8.16
C SER A 103 11.52 -15.01 7.47
N GLN A 104 10.28 -15.42 7.67
CA GLN A 104 9.72 -16.72 7.24
C GLN A 104 8.18 -16.67 7.05
N GLY A 105 7.60 -15.51 6.75
CA GLY A 105 6.20 -15.36 6.32
C GLY A 105 5.15 -15.79 7.34
N ALA A 106 5.43 -15.69 8.64
CA ALA A 106 4.46 -16.02 9.68
C ALA A 106 3.41 -14.92 9.86
N ASP A 107 2.17 -15.30 10.16
CA ASP A 107 1.14 -14.35 10.58
C ASP A 107 1.63 -13.52 11.77
N LEU A 108 1.49 -12.20 11.69
CA LEU A 108 1.87 -11.26 12.73
C LEU A 108 0.63 -10.52 13.26
N THR A 109 0.51 -10.46 14.58
CA THR A 109 -0.37 -9.51 15.26
C THR A 109 0.45 -8.69 16.25
N VAL A 110 0.35 -7.36 16.19
CA VAL A 110 0.94 -6.45 17.19
C VAL A 110 -0.16 -5.57 17.77
N THR A 111 -0.16 -5.40 19.08
CA THR A 111 -1.18 -4.60 19.79
C THR A 111 -0.56 -3.72 20.87
N GLU A 112 -1.00 -2.47 21.01
CA GLU A 112 -0.57 -1.50 22.05
C GLU A 112 0.97 -1.32 22.11
N LEU A 113 1.65 -1.01 20.98
CA LEU A 113 3.10 -0.78 20.93
C LEU A 113 3.54 0.31 19.95
N ASN A 114 4.59 1.05 20.29
CA ASN A 114 5.21 2.05 19.41
C ASN A 114 6.57 1.53 18.94
N LEU A 115 6.90 1.66 17.66
CA LEU A 115 8.14 1.25 17.01
C LEU A 115 8.88 2.50 16.52
N ALA A 116 10.08 2.75 17.03
CA ALA A 116 10.82 3.98 16.72
C ALA A 116 12.26 3.71 16.23
N GLY A 117 12.56 4.19 15.02
CA GLY A 117 13.89 4.20 14.44
C GLY A 117 14.72 5.45 14.83
N PRO A 118 15.86 5.67 14.17
CA PRO A 118 16.75 6.82 14.45
C PRO A 118 16.16 8.20 14.08
N GLY A 119 15.29 8.23 13.06
CA GLY A 119 14.68 9.41 12.45
C GLY A 119 15.66 10.43 11.85
N LYS A 120 15.11 11.51 11.29
CA LYS A 120 15.86 12.59 10.61
C LYS A 120 16.56 12.16 9.32
N PHE A 121 15.98 11.20 8.61
CA PHE A 121 16.41 10.90 7.26
C PHE A 121 15.95 12.02 6.32
N SER A 122 16.62 12.17 5.20
CA SER A 122 16.25 13.03 4.06
C SER A 122 17.11 12.63 2.87
N ILE A 123 16.85 13.17 1.69
CA ILE A 123 17.75 13.02 0.53
C ILE A 123 19.20 13.52 0.80
N GLU A 124 19.41 14.44 1.76
CA GLU A 124 20.77 14.84 2.21
C GLU A 124 21.35 13.92 3.31
N ASN A 125 20.55 13.03 3.89
CA ASN A 125 20.90 12.11 4.98
C ASN A 125 20.16 10.77 4.84
N GLN A 126 20.39 10.07 3.72
CA GLN A 126 19.67 8.87 3.30
C GLN A 126 19.66 7.71 4.31
N GLY A 127 20.77 7.51 5.03
CA GLY A 127 20.90 6.37 5.94
C GLY A 127 21.21 5.06 5.20
N GLY A 128 20.46 4.01 5.50
CA GLY A 128 20.53 2.68 4.92
C GLY A 128 19.17 1.99 4.96
N THR A 129 19.14 0.66 4.79
CA THR A 129 17.90 -0.09 4.52
C THR A 129 17.13 -0.48 5.81
N GLY A 130 16.96 0.45 6.75
CA GLY A 130 16.36 0.17 8.05
C GLY A 130 14.85 0.39 8.08
N LYS A 131 14.08 -0.70 8.09
CA LYS A 131 12.60 -0.73 8.11
C LYS A 131 11.98 -0.80 9.51
N GLY A 132 10.72 -0.39 9.68
CA GLY A 132 10.00 -0.57 10.95
C GLY A 132 9.61 -2.02 11.21
N ILE A 133 8.83 -2.60 10.30
CA ILE A 133 8.57 -4.06 10.25
C ILE A 133 8.85 -4.56 8.83
N PHE A 134 9.56 -5.67 8.72
CA PHE A 134 9.69 -6.43 7.48
C PHE A 134 9.07 -7.82 7.63
N VAL A 135 8.24 -8.22 6.67
CA VAL A 135 7.69 -9.58 6.53
C VAL A 135 8.16 -10.16 5.21
N ASP A 136 9.03 -11.16 5.31
CA ASP A 136 9.63 -11.93 4.22
C ASP A 136 8.74 -13.15 3.95
N VAL A 137 7.82 -13.03 2.99
CA VAL A 137 6.90 -14.10 2.62
C VAL A 137 7.63 -15.10 1.72
N ARG A 138 7.55 -16.39 2.07
CA ARG A 138 8.33 -17.41 1.37
C ARG A 138 7.72 -17.69 -0.01
N ASP A 139 8.55 -17.87 -1.03
CA ASP A 139 8.14 -18.25 -2.40
C ASP A 139 7.36 -19.59 -2.49
N ASP A 140 7.37 -20.42 -1.43
CA ASP A 140 6.55 -21.64 -1.31
C ASP A 140 5.29 -21.51 -0.43
N GLN A 141 5.00 -20.31 0.07
CA GLN A 141 3.85 -20.02 0.91
C GLN A 141 2.54 -20.20 0.13
N THR A 142 1.50 -20.67 0.82
CA THR A 142 0.15 -20.81 0.26
C THR A 142 -0.88 -20.45 1.32
N GLY A 143 -2.07 -20.05 0.90
CA GLY A 143 -3.15 -19.63 1.82
C GLY A 143 -3.16 -18.12 1.97
N THR A 144 -3.05 -17.61 3.19
CA THR A 144 -3.06 -16.17 3.46
C THR A 144 -2.04 -15.82 4.52
N VAL A 145 -1.19 -14.82 4.27
CA VAL A 145 -0.32 -14.17 5.27
C VAL A 145 -1.15 -13.10 5.97
N SER A 146 -1.33 -13.21 7.29
CA SER A 146 -2.10 -12.22 8.06
C SER A 146 -1.19 -11.26 8.81
N PHE A 147 -1.25 -9.97 8.49
CA PHE A 147 -0.58 -8.87 9.19
C PHE A 147 -1.62 -7.96 9.85
N ILE A 148 -1.57 -7.86 11.19
CA ILE A 148 -2.58 -7.15 11.97
C ILE A 148 -1.91 -6.22 12.98
N LEU A 149 -2.24 -4.92 12.92
CA LEU A 149 -1.82 -3.90 13.89
C LEU A 149 -3.06 -3.25 14.55
N ASP A 150 -3.00 -3.04 15.87
CA ASP A 150 -4.10 -2.49 16.69
C ASP A 150 -3.53 -1.60 17.81
N ASP A 151 -3.77 -0.28 17.81
CA ASP A 151 -3.09 0.70 18.71
C ASP A 151 -1.56 0.61 18.56
N VAL A 152 -1.05 0.98 17.37
CA VAL A 152 0.37 0.88 17.00
C VAL A 152 0.88 2.14 16.31
N GLU A 153 2.01 2.68 16.77
CA GLU A 153 2.72 3.79 16.11
C GLU A 153 4.04 3.29 15.51
N ILE A 154 4.39 3.68 14.29
CA ILE A 154 5.66 3.36 13.61
C ILE A 154 6.27 4.67 13.11
N SER A 155 7.53 4.94 13.45
CA SER A 155 8.19 6.21 13.07
C SER A 155 9.71 6.17 13.01
N GLY A 156 10.29 7.09 12.23
CA GLY A 156 11.72 7.38 12.23
C GLY A 156 12.58 6.35 11.51
N PHE A 157 12.06 5.70 10.46
CA PHE A 157 12.78 4.71 9.65
C PHE A 157 13.29 5.36 8.34
N ALA A 158 14.44 4.91 7.85
CA ALA A 158 15.07 5.46 6.64
C ALA A 158 14.41 4.88 5.39
N ASP A 159 14.20 3.59 5.46
CA ASP A 159 13.53 2.74 4.51
C ASP A 159 12.04 2.66 4.93
N TYR A 160 11.25 1.78 4.31
CA TYR A 160 9.81 1.60 4.60
C TYR A 160 9.45 1.54 6.11
N GLY A 161 8.33 2.16 6.48
CA GLY A 161 7.72 1.95 7.81
C GLY A 161 7.31 0.49 8.00
N VAL A 162 6.61 -0.08 7.02
CA VAL A 162 6.29 -1.50 6.92
C VAL A 162 6.54 -1.96 5.48
N LEU A 163 7.24 -3.08 5.31
CA LEU A 163 7.25 -3.81 4.04
C LEU A 163 6.77 -5.24 4.27
N ILE A 164 5.79 -5.67 3.48
CA ILE A 164 5.37 -7.07 3.36
C ILE A 164 5.59 -7.46 1.92
N SER A 165 6.49 -8.41 1.66
CA SER A 165 6.89 -8.74 0.29
C SER A 165 7.04 -10.24 0.14
N ASP A 166 6.53 -10.77 -0.96
CA ASP A 166 6.76 -12.16 -1.40
C ASP A 166 7.66 -12.29 -2.63
N CYS A 167 8.18 -11.16 -3.09
CA CYS A 167 8.99 -10.99 -4.28
C CYS A 167 10.31 -11.78 -4.24
N ASP A 168 10.57 -12.60 -5.27
CA ASP A 168 11.76 -13.45 -5.35
C ASP A 168 13.07 -12.71 -5.71
N VAL A 169 12.99 -11.44 -6.16
CA VAL A 169 14.15 -10.62 -6.60
C VAL A 169 14.11 -9.21 -6.02
N VAL A 170 14.62 -9.08 -4.79
CA VAL A 170 14.77 -7.83 -3.99
C VAL A 170 15.29 -6.58 -4.74
N GLU A 171 15.99 -6.73 -5.87
CA GLU A 171 16.53 -5.59 -6.65
C GLU A 171 15.54 -5.02 -7.69
N ASN A 172 14.40 -5.65 -7.98
CA ASN A 172 13.44 -5.25 -9.03
C ASN A 172 11.97 -5.57 -8.63
N CYS A 173 11.54 -5.33 -7.39
CA CYS A 173 10.21 -5.73 -6.91
C CYS A 173 9.06 -4.80 -7.33
N GLY A 174 9.04 -4.31 -8.57
CA GLY A 174 7.94 -3.50 -9.12
C GLY A 174 8.08 -1.98 -8.96
N ALA A 175 9.23 -1.42 -9.32
CA ALA A 175 9.38 0.04 -9.37
C ALA A 175 8.53 0.66 -10.51
N GLY A 176 7.66 1.61 -10.18
CA GLY A 176 6.61 2.15 -11.04
C GLY A 176 5.51 1.11 -11.34
N ARG A 177 4.45 1.53 -12.05
CA ARG A 177 3.16 0.81 -12.21
C ARG A 177 3.17 -0.67 -12.60
N GLY A 178 4.30 -1.19 -13.06
CA GLY A 178 4.45 -2.59 -13.41
C GLY A 178 4.88 -3.46 -12.24
N GLY A 179 3.94 -4.02 -11.47
CA GLY A 179 4.14 -5.03 -10.41
C GLY A 179 4.78 -6.38 -10.84
N LYS A 180 5.49 -6.43 -11.97
CA LYS A 180 5.96 -7.64 -12.65
C LYS A 180 7.11 -8.33 -11.89
N GLY A 181 6.80 -9.43 -11.20
CA GLY A 181 7.77 -10.28 -10.50
C GLY A 181 7.39 -11.76 -10.48
N ASN A 182 8.06 -12.57 -9.65
CA ASN A 182 7.50 -13.83 -9.17
C ASN A 182 7.34 -13.76 -7.64
N GLY A 183 6.18 -14.22 -7.17
CA GLY A 183 5.83 -14.31 -5.77
C GLY A 183 5.36 -15.70 -5.38
N SER A 184 4.82 -15.77 -4.18
CA SER A 184 4.23 -16.94 -3.55
C SER A 184 2.76 -17.12 -3.97
N PRO A 185 2.20 -18.34 -3.96
CA PRO A 185 0.75 -18.52 -4.13
C PRO A 185 -0.08 -18.19 -2.87
N ALA A 186 0.23 -17.10 -2.16
CA ALA A 186 -0.42 -16.74 -0.90
C ALA A 186 -0.88 -15.28 -0.86
N SER A 187 -2.19 -15.08 -0.79
CA SER A 187 -2.80 -13.79 -0.52
C SER A 187 -2.22 -13.10 0.71
N ILE A 188 -2.16 -11.77 0.69
CA ILE A 188 -1.70 -10.96 1.82
C ILE A 188 -2.90 -10.24 2.43
N LEU A 189 -3.13 -10.41 3.73
CA LEU A 189 -4.18 -9.72 4.49
C LEU A 189 -3.56 -8.71 5.45
N VAL A 190 -3.76 -7.42 5.17
CA VAL A 190 -3.37 -6.30 6.02
C VAL A 190 -4.59 -5.75 6.76
N ARG A 191 -4.52 -5.69 8.09
CA ARG A 191 -5.56 -5.09 8.93
C ARG A 191 -4.96 -4.12 9.94
N LEU A 192 -5.35 -2.85 9.83
CA LEU A 192 -4.88 -1.74 10.65
C LEU A 192 -6.07 -1.10 11.37
N ASN A 193 -5.94 -0.86 12.68
CA ASN A 193 -6.96 -0.22 13.50
C ASN A 193 -6.29 0.68 14.56
N ASP A 194 -6.56 1.98 14.57
CA ASP A 194 -5.86 2.95 15.45
C ASP A 194 -4.33 2.86 15.27
N VAL A 195 -3.89 3.03 14.01
CA VAL A 195 -2.48 2.85 13.60
C VAL A 195 -1.96 4.15 13.03
N LYS A 196 -0.75 4.56 13.45
CA LYS A 196 -0.07 5.74 12.94
C LYS A 196 1.30 5.37 12.36
N ILE A 197 1.52 5.66 11.08
CA ILE A 197 2.83 5.56 10.43
C ILE A 197 3.27 6.98 10.04
N ASP A 198 4.41 7.42 10.56
CA ASP A 198 4.80 8.85 10.55
C ASP A 198 6.32 9.06 10.53
N ASP A 199 6.84 9.95 9.67
CA ASP A 199 8.29 10.23 9.52
C ASP A 199 9.11 8.95 9.22
N VAL A 200 8.70 8.18 8.21
CA VAL A 200 9.36 6.96 7.71
C VAL A 200 9.69 7.11 6.22
N GLY A 201 10.51 6.22 5.63
CA GLY A 201 10.78 6.25 4.19
C GLY A 201 11.63 7.43 3.69
N ASN A 202 11.88 8.43 4.53
CA ASN A 202 12.58 9.68 4.19
C ASN A 202 14.07 9.48 3.84
N GLY A 203 14.56 8.24 3.69
CA GLY A 203 15.96 7.90 3.45
C GLY A 203 16.27 7.40 2.05
N HIS A 204 15.30 6.91 1.29
CA HIS A 204 15.48 6.45 -0.09
C HIS A 204 14.28 6.88 -0.93
N PHE A 205 14.45 6.86 -2.24
CA PHE A 205 13.35 6.90 -3.20
C PHE A 205 12.51 5.62 -3.08
N ASP A 206 11.21 5.68 -3.39
CA ASP A 206 10.33 4.49 -3.46
C ASP A 206 10.34 3.70 -2.12
N ALA A 207 10.16 4.45 -1.02
CA ALA A 207 10.23 3.96 0.36
C ALA A 207 9.10 4.53 1.22
N ASP A 208 8.13 3.69 1.56
CA ASP A 208 6.78 4.14 1.90
C ASP A 208 6.47 4.08 3.40
N GLY A 209 5.31 4.62 3.77
CA GLY A 209 4.64 4.33 5.02
C GLY A 209 4.43 2.83 5.19
N LEU A 210 3.72 2.22 4.24
CA LEU A 210 3.48 0.78 4.19
C LEU A 210 3.41 0.33 2.72
N ARG A 211 4.28 -0.61 2.34
CA ARG A 211 4.24 -1.28 1.04
C ARG A 211 3.83 -2.75 1.17
N VAL A 212 3.02 -3.22 0.23
CA VAL A 212 2.72 -4.64 0.03
C VAL A 212 3.08 -5.04 -1.40
N ASP A 213 4.10 -5.89 -1.56
CA ASP A 213 4.35 -6.58 -2.83
C ASP A 213 3.68 -7.97 -2.77
N GLU A 214 2.66 -8.19 -3.59
CA GLU A 214 2.26 -9.53 -4.03
C GLU A 214 2.68 -9.67 -5.50
N ARG A 215 3.54 -10.64 -5.78
CA ARG A 215 4.14 -10.87 -7.11
C ARG A 215 3.74 -12.22 -7.70
N GLY A 216 2.77 -12.89 -7.10
CA GLY A 216 2.25 -14.21 -7.39
C GLY A 216 0.75 -14.19 -7.76
N PRO A 217 0.04 -15.33 -7.60
CA PRO A 217 -1.38 -15.46 -7.92
C PRO A 217 -2.32 -15.21 -6.71
N GLY A 218 -1.93 -14.40 -5.73
CA GLY A 218 -2.65 -14.22 -4.48
C GLY A 218 -3.22 -12.82 -4.30
N ASP A 219 -4.48 -12.74 -3.88
CA ASP A 219 -5.12 -11.44 -3.62
C ASP A 219 -4.43 -10.60 -2.52
N ILE A 220 -4.42 -9.27 -2.66
CA ILE A 220 -4.16 -8.33 -1.56
C ILE A 220 -5.50 -7.93 -0.94
N PHE A 221 -5.65 -8.15 0.38
CA PHE A 221 -6.79 -7.69 1.17
C PHE A 221 -6.33 -6.63 2.16
N PHE A 222 -6.70 -5.37 1.93
CA PHE A 222 -6.30 -4.24 2.78
C PHE A 222 -7.49 -3.64 3.55
N TYR A 223 -7.33 -3.44 4.86
CA TYR A 223 -8.30 -2.75 5.70
C TYR A 223 -7.62 -1.81 6.70
N ALA A 224 -7.82 -0.50 6.55
CA ALA A 224 -7.45 0.50 7.55
C ALA A 224 -8.69 1.15 8.19
N LYS A 225 -8.62 1.39 9.50
CA LYS A 225 -9.64 2.14 10.25
C LYS A 225 -9.02 3.01 11.34
N ASP A 226 -9.47 4.26 11.42
CA ASP A 226 -8.98 5.23 12.41
C ASP A 226 -7.44 5.37 12.33
N SER A 227 -6.87 5.30 11.11
CA SER A 227 -5.41 5.22 10.88
C SER A 227 -4.85 6.48 10.20
N GLU A 228 -3.60 6.82 10.50
CA GLU A 228 -2.90 8.00 9.98
C GLU A 228 -1.59 7.58 9.29
N PHE A 229 -1.41 7.93 8.02
CA PHE A 229 -0.20 7.71 7.21
C PHE A 229 0.28 9.08 6.75
N THR A 230 1.36 9.59 7.35
CA THR A 230 1.76 10.99 7.20
C THR A 230 3.26 11.21 7.16
N HIS A 231 3.75 12.15 6.37
CA HIS A 231 5.19 12.42 6.23
C HIS A 231 6.02 11.18 5.86
N ALA A 232 5.45 10.26 5.08
CA ALA A 232 6.24 9.26 4.39
C ALA A 232 7.18 9.92 3.37
N GLY A 233 8.31 9.28 3.10
CA GLY A 233 9.31 9.75 2.13
C GLY A 233 8.78 9.62 0.71
N ALA A 234 8.32 8.42 0.39
CA ALA A 234 7.44 8.14 -0.74
C ALA A 234 5.98 8.01 -0.27
N ASP A 235 5.26 6.96 -0.65
CA ASP A 235 3.82 6.85 -0.46
C ASP A 235 3.39 6.79 1.00
N GLY A 236 2.18 7.29 1.29
CA GLY A 236 1.52 6.97 2.56
C GLY A 236 1.26 5.46 2.68
N ILE A 237 0.75 4.85 1.61
CA ILE A 237 0.62 3.40 1.41
C ILE A 237 0.75 3.11 -0.09
N GLU A 238 1.41 2.01 -0.41
CA GLU A 238 1.51 1.42 -1.74
C GLU A 238 1.05 -0.06 -1.67
N LEU A 239 0.25 -0.53 -2.64
CA LEU A 239 -0.27 -1.90 -2.68
C LEU A 239 -0.21 -2.47 -4.10
N ASP A 240 0.74 -3.37 -4.35
CA ASP A 240 1.02 -3.80 -5.71
C ASP A 240 0.72 -5.29 -5.90
N GLU A 241 -0.22 -5.62 -6.78
CA GLU A 241 -0.43 -6.98 -7.28
C GLU A 241 0.27 -7.15 -8.64
N GLY A 242 0.97 -8.28 -8.83
CA GLY A 242 1.81 -8.53 -10.00
C GLY A 242 1.36 -9.61 -11.00
N GLN A 243 0.33 -10.42 -10.72
CA GLN A 243 -0.14 -11.49 -11.62
C GLN A 243 -1.67 -11.70 -11.66
N GLU A 244 -2.24 -12.67 -10.95
CA GLU A 244 -3.62 -13.17 -11.20
C GLU A 244 -4.53 -13.17 -9.96
N GLY A 245 -4.08 -12.54 -8.87
CA GLY A 245 -4.88 -12.13 -7.73
C GLY A 245 -5.65 -10.83 -8.04
N GLY A 246 -6.00 -10.08 -7.01
CA GLY A 246 -6.56 -8.73 -7.17
C GLY A 246 -6.47 -7.95 -5.87
N VAL A 247 -6.58 -6.62 -5.94
CA VAL A 247 -6.47 -5.75 -4.75
C VAL A 247 -7.84 -5.34 -4.22
N PHE A 248 -8.12 -5.67 -2.97
CA PHE A 248 -9.37 -5.36 -2.27
C PHE A 248 -9.10 -4.45 -1.07
N ALA A 249 -9.15 -3.14 -1.29
CA ALA A 249 -8.80 -2.11 -0.32
C ALA A 249 -10.02 -1.44 0.34
N THR A 250 -9.91 -1.13 1.63
CA THR A 250 -10.89 -0.31 2.35
C THR A 250 -10.21 0.56 3.41
N ALA A 251 -10.40 1.88 3.32
CA ALA A 251 -9.94 2.84 4.32
C ALA A 251 -11.13 3.62 4.89
N VAL A 252 -11.26 3.65 6.23
CA VAL A 252 -12.39 4.28 6.92
C VAL A 252 -11.90 5.17 8.06
N ASP A 253 -12.42 6.40 8.18
CA ASP A 253 -12.02 7.37 9.22
C ASP A 253 -10.49 7.61 9.25
N SER A 254 -9.79 7.52 8.09
CA SER A 254 -8.32 7.49 8.01
C SER A 254 -7.71 8.77 7.41
N ARG A 255 -6.36 8.86 7.36
CA ARG A 255 -5.64 9.98 6.74
C ARG A 255 -4.42 9.56 5.94
N PHE A 256 -4.23 10.25 4.82
CA PHE A 256 -3.12 10.13 3.90
C PHE A 256 -2.63 11.56 3.59
N ASP A 257 -1.97 12.18 4.58
CA ASP A 257 -1.66 13.62 4.58
C ASP A 257 -0.13 13.85 4.60
N ASP A 258 0.39 14.74 3.75
CA ASP A 258 1.76 15.27 3.71
C ASP A 258 2.87 14.24 3.32
N ASN A 259 2.60 13.30 2.40
CA ASN A 259 3.52 12.25 1.90
C ASN A 259 4.28 12.63 0.58
N GLY A 260 5.19 11.76 0.10
CA GLY A 260 5.97 11.93 -1.15
C GLY A 260 7.11 12.96 -1.11
N ASN A 261 7.55 13.36 0.09
CA ASN A 261 8.41 14.53 0.26
C ASN A 261 9.92 14.29 0.10
N TYR A 262 10.36 13.05 -0.13
CA TYR A 262 11.78 12.67 -0.18
C TYR A 262 12.53 13.39 -1.31
N CYS A 263 11.98 13.38 -2.52
CA CYS A 263 12.56 13.96 -3.71
C CYS A 263 12.42 15.51 -3.77
N ASP A 264 12.83 16.23 -2.72
CA ASP A 264 12.60 17.69 -2.57
C ASP A 264 13.04 18.51 -3.80
N GLY A 265 12.07 19.01 -4.57
CA GLY A 265 12.29 19.88 -5.72
C GLY A 265 13.16 21.10 -5.46
N LYS A 266 13.18 21.65 -4.22
CA LYS A 266 14.08 22.77 -3.88
C LYS A 266 15.57 22.41 -3.97
N LEU A 267 15.88 21.12 -3.89
CA LEU A 267 17.21 20.56 -4.09
C LEU A 267 17.38 20.03 -5.53
N LEU A 268 16.34 19.41 -6.08
CA LEU A 268 16.39 18.65 -7.34
C LEU A 268 16.13 19.47 -8.62
N GLU A 269 15.29 20.51 -8.60
CA GLU A 269 14.94 21.35 -9.78
C GLU A 269 16.16 21.84 -10.55
N SER A 270 17.27 22.11 -9.84
CA SER A 270 18.50 22.65 -10.45
C SER A 270 19.29 21.64 -11.30
N PHE A 271 18.93 20.35 -11.25
CA PHE A 271 19.52 19.27 -12.03
C PHE A 271 18.72 18.95 -13.30
N LEU A 272 17.45 19.36 -13.36
CA LEU A 272 16.61 19.19 -14.55
C LEU A 272 17.21 19.87 -15.79
N PRO A 273 17.03 19.27 -16.99
CA PRO A 273 17.47 19.89 -18.22
C PRO A 273 16.67 21.16 -18.54
N LYS A 274 17.26 22.07 -19.32
CA LYS A 274 16.67 23.39 -19.64
C LYS A 274 15.37 23.32 -20.46
N GLU A 275 15.12 22.18 -21.07
CA GLU A 275 13.93 21.76 -21.80
C GLU A 275 13.71 20.32 -21.29
N ALA A 276 12.73 20.15 -20.41
CA ALA A 276 12.47 18.92 -19.65
C ALA A 276 11.39 18.04 -20.31
N GLU A 277 10.46 18.69 -21.00
CA GLU A 277 9.36 18.09 -21.76
C GLU A 277 9.49 18.41 -23.26
N GLY A 278 8.77 17.69 -24.12
CA GLY A 278 8.54 18.11 -25.50
C GLY A 278 7.77 17.13 -26.39
N GLU A 279 6.64 17.59 -26.95
CA GLU A 279 5.88 16.93 -28.02
C GLU A 279 6.40 17.28 -29.44
N PHE A 280 6.39 16.30 -30.36
CA PHE A 280 6.84 16.45 -31.75
C PHE A 280 6.01 15.63 -32.75
N GLU A 281 6.00 16.05 -34.01
CA GLU A 281 5.41 15.29 -35.12
C GLU A 281 6.38 14.21 -35.68
N ASP A 282 5.82 13.15 -36.27
CA ASP A 282 6.59 12.01 -36.79
C ASP A 282 7.72 12.43 -37.76
N GLY A 283 8.96 12.08 -37.39
CA GLY A 283 10.18 12.39 -38.10
C GLY A 283 10.83 13.75 -37.80
N GLU A 284 10.28 14.58 -36.92
CA GLU A 284 10.85 15.88 -36.56
C GLU A 284 12.02 15.78 -35.57
N PHE A 285 11.84 15.00 -34.50
CA PHE A 285 12.81 14.87 -33.40
C PHE A 285 13.31 13.42 -33.25
N LYS A 286 14.53 13.20 -32.75
CA LYS A 286 15.10 11.86 -32.60
C LYS A 286 15.41 11.57 -31.16
N GLU A 287 15.27 10.30 -30.77
CA GLU A 287 15.60 9.78 -29.44
C GLU A 287 17.02 10.19 -28.99
N ALA A 288 18.00 10.13 -29.91
CA ALA A 288 19.39 10.52 -29.64
C ALA A 288 19.62 12.05 -29.46
N ASP A 289 18.59 12.87 -29.68
CA ASP A 289 18.58 14.32 -29.44
C ASP A 289 17.82 14.70 -28.13
N VAL A 290 17.15 13.74 -27.48
CA VAL A 290 16.51 13.89 -26.14
C VAL A 290 17.61 14.15 -25.09
N PRO A 291 17.36 15.00 -24.07
CA PRO A 291 18.31 15.17 -22.97
C PRO A 291 18.60 13.82 -22.28
N ALA A 292 19.86 13.58 -21.91
CA ALA A 292 20.22 12.36 -21.20
C ALA A 292 19.66 12.37 -19.77
N LYS A 293 19.41 11.17 -19.20
CA LYS A 293 19.03 10.98 -17.79
C LYS A 293 19.88 11.84 -16.85
N VAL A 294 19.23 12.42 -15.84
CA VAL A 294 19.90 13.21 -14.80
C VAL A 294 20.93 12.35 -14.08
N THR A 295 22.10 12.92 -13.76
CA THR A 295 23.16 12.24 -13.02
C THR A 295 23.97 13.20 -12.15
N GLY A 296 24.42 12.72 -10.98
CA GLY A 296 25.23 13.49 -10.02
C GLY A 296 24.45 14.48 -9.18
N SER A 297 23.14 14.25 -9.02
CA SER A 297 22.27 14.91 -8.04
C SER A 297 22.49 14.32 -6.62
N PRO A 298 21.74 14.77 -5.59
CA PRO A 298 21.71 14.11 -4.28
C PRO A 298 21.26 12.64 -4.36
N ASP A 299 20.22 12.37 -5.16
CA ASP A 299 19.79 11.02 -5.52
C ASP A 299 19.27 10.97 -6.96
N ASP A 300 19.90 10.13 -7.80
CA ASP A 300 19.64 10.10 -9.24
C ASP A 300 18.41 9.25 -9.60
N SER A 301 17.79 8.55 -8.63
CA SER A 301 16.53 7.82 -8.83
C SER A 301 15.29 8.73 -8.83
N CYS A 302 15.32 9.87 -8.13
CA CYS A 302 14.25 10.89 -8.08
C CYS A 302 13.99 11.63 -9.42
N PHE A 303 14.32 11.03 -10.56
CA PHE A 303 14.18 11.63 -11.88
C PHE A 303 13.72 10.58 -12.89
N GLU A 304 12.45 10.65 -13.23
CA GLU A 304 11.94 9.91 -14.37
C GLU A 304 12.58 10.36 -15.69
N HIS A 305 12.47 9.50 -16.70
CA HIS A 305 12.96 9.77 -18.04
C HIS A 305 12.11 8.98 -19.03
N GLU A 306 10.97 9.57 -19.33
CA GLU A 306 9.92 9.06 -20.21
C GLU A 306 10.23 9.46 -21.66
N VAL A 307 10.11 8.52 -22.59
CA VAL A 307 10.28 8.79 -24.03
C VAL A 307 9.32 7.93 -24.85
N GLU A 308 8.24 8.53 -25.36
CA GLU A 308 7.35 7.86 -26.32
C GLU A 308 7.89 8.01 -27.75
N LEU A 309 7.95 6.90 -28.48
CA LEU A 309 8.44 6.85 -29.86
C LEU A 309 7.33 6.45 -30.83
N TYR A 310 7.27 7.13 -31.98
CA TYR A 310 6.53 6.66 -33.14
C TYR A 310 7.13 5.35 -33.71
N GLU A 311 6.35 4.59 -34.49
CA GLU A 311 6.83 3.40 -35.23
C GLU A 311 8.09 3.66 -36.10
N SER A 312 8.33 4.90 -36.48
CA SER A 312 9.50 5.35 -37.25
C SER A 312 10.80 5.40 -36.44
N GLY A 313 10.72 5.41 -35.11
CA GLY A 313 11.82 5.67 -34.18
C GLY A 313 12.13 7.15 -33.94
N SER A 314 11.27 8.08 -34.41
CA SER A 314 11.30 9.47 -33.92
C SER A 314 10.52 9.60 -32.62
N VAL A 315 10.90 10.58 -31.80
CA VAL A 315 10.17 10.92 -30.58
C VAL A 315 8.82 11.49 -30.95
N LYS A 316 7.78 10.99 -30.28
CA LYS A 316 6.46 11.64 -30.20
C LYS A 316 6.45 12.62 -29.05
N GLU A 317 6.95 12.19 -27.90
CA GLU A 317 6.91 12.93 -26.64
C GLU A 317 8.06 12.48 -25.76
N TYR A 318 8.62 13.37 -24.95
CA TYR A 318 9.51 12.99 -23.85
C TYR A 318 9.24 13.87 -22.63
N GLU A 319 9.46 13.32 -21.45
CA GLU A 319 9.39 14.03 -20.18
C GLU A 319 10.54 13.60 -19.26
N ILE A 320 11.02 14.56 -18.46
CA ILE A 320 12.11 14.43 -17.51
C ILE A 320 11.69 15.25 -16.29
N SER A 321 10.82 14.66 -15.49
CA SER A 321 10.22 15.20 -14.27
C SER A 321 11.15 14.97 -13.06
N ILE A 322 10.70 15.44 -11.89
CA ILE A 322 11.13 14.90 -10.61
C ILE A 322 10.06 13.88 -10.24
N ASP A 323 10.52 12.71 -9.82
CA ASP A 323 9.67 11.63 -9.34
C ASP A 323 9.14 12.00 -7.94
N TYR A 324 7.83 11.94 -7.74
CA TYR A 324 7.13 12.28 -6.50
C TYR A 324 6.05 11.24 -6.24
N ASP A 325 5.68 11.10 -4.97
CA ASP A 325 4.84 10.01 -4.51
C ASP A 325 3.58 10.50 -3.76
N ASP A 326 2.74 9.54 -3.41
CA ASP A 326 1.30 9.69 -3.29
C ASP A 326 0.77 9.66 -1.85
N GLY A 327 -0.51 9.99 -1.71
CA GLY A 327 -1.24 9.71 -0.47
C GLY A 327 -1.44 8.22 -0.23
N PHE A 328 -1.94 7.52 -1.25
CA PHE A 328 -2.24 6.10 -1.23
C PHE A 328 -2.37 5.60 -2.67
N ASP A 329 -1.36 4.87 -3.13
CA ASP A 329 -1.34 4.21 -4.44
C ASP A 329 -1.78 2.74 -4.34
N ILE A 330 -2.32 2.23 -5.45
CA ILE A 330 -2.61 0.81 -5.67
C ILE A 330 -2.47 0.52 -7.17
N ASP A 331 -1.54 -0.37 -7.52
CA ASP A 331 -1.48 -0.96 -8.86
C ASP A 331 -1.85 -2.45 -8.85
N GLU A 332 -2.76 -2.81 -9.74
CA GLU A 332 -3.00 -4.19 -10.19
C GLU A 332 -2.39 -4.31 -11.59
N ALA A 333 -1.43 -5.22 -11.78
CA ALA A 333 -0.63 -5.30 -13.01
C ALA A 333 -0.96 -6.48 -13.96
N GLY A 334 -2.06 -7.20 -13.76
CA GLY A 334 -2.43 -8.45 -14.43
C GLY A 334 -3.94 -8.72 -14.55
N PRO A 335 -4.39 -9.97 -14.77
CA PRO A 335 -5.83 -10.27 -14.99
C PRO A 335 -6.72 -10.30 -13.73
N GLY A 336 -6.59 -9.31 -12.83
CA GLY A 336 -7.29 -9.27 -11.55
C GLY A 336 -8.57 -8.44 -11.50
N ASP A 337 -8.75 -7.71 -10.41
CA ASP A 337 -9.93 -6.87 -10.13
C ASP A 337 -9.57 -5.88 -9.00
N LEU A 338 -9.24 -4.61 -9.30
CA LEU A 338 -8.97 -3.58 -8.27
C LEU A 338 -10.27 -3.02 -7.66
N TRP A 339 -10.53 -3.25 -6.36
CA TRP A 339 -11.72 -2.78 -5.65
C TRP A 339 -11.34 -1.95 -4.42
N ALA A 340 -11.57 -0.64 -4.47
CA ALA A 340 -11.28 0.30 -3.39
C ALA A 340 -12.55 0.94 -2.79
N LEU A 341 -12.56 1.12 -1.45
CA LEU A 341 -13.61 1.85 -0.73
C LEU A 341 -13.00 2.81 0.31
N ILE A 342 -13.07 4.10 0.04
CA ILE A 342 -12.51 5.18 0.86
C ILE A 342 -13.64 6.00 1.50
N VAL A 343 -13.70 6.05 2.84
CA VAL A 343 -14.85 6.60 3.58
C VAL A 343 -14.40 7.49 4.74
N ASP A 344 -14.94 8.71 4.82
CA ASP A 344 -14.71 9.66 5.91
C ASP A 344 -13.20 10.02 6.12
N THR A 345 -12.43 10.00 5.01
CA THR A 345 -10.95 10.08 4.97
C THR A 345 -10.42 11.48 4.61
N SER A 346 -9.24 11.83 5.15
CA SER A 346 -8.42 12.98 4.73
C SER A 346 -7.34 12.55 3.75
N VAL A 347 -7.13 13.34 2.70
CA VAL A 347 -6.03 13.16 1.73
C VAL A 347 -5.48 14.54 1.40
N LYS A 348 -4.29 14.93 1.85
CA LYS A 348 -3.86 16.34 1.73
C LYS A 348 -2.37 16.55 1.62
N GLY A 349 -1.93 17.53 0.83
CA GLY A 349 -0.55 17.99 0.86
C GLY A 349 0.46 16.95 0.35
N ASN A 350 -0.01 15.91 -0.35
CA ASN A 350 0.86 14.90 -0.94
C ASN A 350 1.61 15.51 -2.14
N HIS A 351 2.79 14.96 -2.40
CA HIS A 351 3.77 15.54 -3.30
C HIS A 351 3.60 15.16 -4.76
N ASP A 352 2.80 14.13 -5.06
CA ASP A 352 2.12 14.00 -6.35
C ASP A 352 0.59 13.95 -6.19
N GLU A 353 -0.05 12.81 -6.41
CA GLU A 353 -1.48 12.61 -6.30
C GLU A 353 -1.98 12.40 -4.86
N GLY A 354 -3.29 12.58 -4.70
CA GLY A 354 -3.96 12.23 -3.46
C GLY A 354 -4.18 10.72 -3.30
N LEU A 355 -4.65 10.11 -4.38
CA LEU A 355 -5.06 8.72 -4.50
C LEU A 355 -4.87 8.39 -5.98
N ASP A 356 -3.82 7.71 -6.40
CA ASP A 356 -3.83 7.00 -7.68
C ASP A 356 -4.24 5.55 -7.50
N PHE A 357 -4.93 5.00 -8.50
CA PHE A 357 -5.36 3.61 -8.56
C PHE A 357 -5.25 3.14 -10.03
N GLY A 358 -4.31 2.24 -10.30
CA GLY A 358 -4.06 1.65 -11.61
C GLY A 358 -4.56 0.21 -11.74
N GLU A 359 -5.16 -0.08 -12.88
CA GLU A 359 -5.32 -1.42 -13.43
C GLU A 359 -4.58 -1.46 -14.77
N GLU A 360 -3.49 -2.22 -14.85
CA GLU A 360 -2.76 -2.41 -16.10
C GLU A 360 -3.35 -3.52 -16.98
N GLY A 361 -4.08 -4.50 -16.43
CA GLY A 361 -4.38 -5.76 -17.10
C GLY A 361 -5.87 -6.06 -17.39
N GLU A 362 -6.18 -7.33 -17.66
CA GLU A 362 -7.55 -7.81 -17.98
C GLU A 362 -8.41 -7.88 -16.69
N GLY A 363 -8.88 -6.74 -16.18
CA GLY A 363 -9.56 -6.67 -14.89
C GLY A 363 -10.85 -5.85 -14.86
N ASN A 364 -11.10 -5.17 -13.73
CA ASN A 364 -12.18 -4.18 -13.57
C ASN A 364 -11.94 -3.29 -12.33
N LEU A 365 -11.49 -2.06 -12.54
CA LEU A 365 -11.26 -1.07 -11.47
C LEU A 365 -12.56 -0.44 -10.93
N LYS A 366 -12.83 -0.67 -9.64
CA LYS A 366 -14.06 -0.25 -8.94
C LYS A 366 -13.77 0.58 -7.70
N LEU A 367 -14.14 1.87 -7.72
CA LEU A 367 -13.95 2.78 -6.58
C LEU A 367 -15.27 3.27 -5.97
N GLY A 368 -15.37 3.17 -4.65
CA GLY A 368 -16.31 3.93 -3.84
C GLY A 368 -15.61 4.99 -2.99
N VAL A 369 -15.90 6.27 -3.23
CA VAL A 369 -15.48 7.40 -2.39
C VAL A 369 -16.70 7.98 -1.69
N TRP A 370 -16.63 8.11 -0.36
CA TRP A 370 -17.69 8.71 0.45
C TRP A 370 -17.18 9.68 1.51
N ASN A 371 -17.52 10.97 1.38
CA ASN A 371 -17.16 12.03 2.32
C ASN A 371 -15.63 12.17 2.53
N VAL A 372 -14.88 12.20 1.42
CA VAL A 372 -13.42 12.39 1.40
C VAL A 372 -13.08 13.85 1.14
N ASP A 373 -12.01 14.32 1.77
CA ASP A 373 -11.54 15.71 1.69
C ASP A 373 -10.10 15.75 1.13
N ALA A 374 -10.00 15.79 -0.20
CA ALA A 374 -8.78 15.70 -1.00
C ALA A 374 -8.25 17.09 -1.40
N LYS A 375 -7.20 17.60 -0.77
CA LYS A 375 -6.80 19.02 -0.93
C LYS A 375 -5.33 19.32 -0.89
N ASP A 376 -4.97 20.38 -1.61
CA ASP A 376 -3.65 21.00 -1.57
C ASP A 376 -2.53 19.99 -1.95
N ASN A 377 -2.87 18.92 -2.69
CA ASN A 377 -1.93 17.96 -3.31
C ASN A 377 -1.26 18.58 -4.54
N THR A 378 -0.16 17.99 -5.01
CA THR A 378 0.68 18.60 -6.04
C THR A 378 0.20 18.34 -7.46
N ASP A 379 -0.40 17.18 -7.76
CA ASP A 379 -1.18 16.96 -9.01
C ASP A 379 -2.65 16.61 -8.75
N ASP A 380 -3.14 15.45 -9.20
CA ASP A 380 -4.55 15.07 -9.13
C ASP A 380 -5.01 14.79 -7.67
N ALA A 381 -6.25 15.19 -7.36
CA ALA A 381 -6.85 14.87 -6.05
C ALA A 381 -7.27 13.40 -5.92
N LEU A 382 -7.44 12.74 -7.06
CA LEU A 382 -7.83 11.34 -7.27
C LEU A 382 -7.60 11.03 -8.75
N LYS A 383 -6.85 9.97 -9.04
CA LYS A 383 -6.59 9.45 -10.37
C LYS A 383 -7.02 7.97 -10.41
N MET A 384 -7.48 7.54 -11.58
CA MET A 384 -8.02 6.20 -11.82
C MET A 384 -7.79 5.84 -13.28
N VAL A 385 -7.05 4.76 -13.53
CA VAL A 385 -6.73 4.30 -14.90
C VAL A 385 -7.03 2.82 -15.04
N GLU A 386 -7.94 2.48 -15.96
CA GLU A 386 -8.13 1.11 -16.45
C GLU A 386 -7.45 0.99 -17.82
N SER A 387 -6.49 0.07 -17.96
CA SER A 387 -5.58 0.03 -19.12
C SER A 387 -5.98 -0.97 -20.20
N GLU A 388 -6.06 -2.26 -19.89
CA GLU A 388 -6.47 -3.30 -20.86
C GLU A 388 -8.00 -3.52 -20.84
N ASP A 389 -8.49 -4.72 -21.16
CA ASP A 389 -9.92 -5.03 -21.33
C ASP A 389 -10.63 -5.21 -19.97
N GLY A 390 -11.51 -4.29 -19.58
CA GLY A 390 -12.18 -4.28 -18.27
C GLY A 390 -13.17 -3.12 -18.02
N ASP A 391 -13.98 -3.14 -16.95
CA ASP A 391 -14.98 -2.08 -16.67
C ASP A 391 -14.58 -1.13 -15.52
N LEU A 392 -14.20 0.12 -15.83
CA LEU A 392 -14.01 1.18 -14.82
C LEU A 392 -15.36 1.70 -14.25
N SER A 393 -15.59 1.49 -12.96
CA SER A 393 -16.81 1.93 -12.25
C SER A 393 -16.53 2.74 -10.98
N ALA A 394 -16.98 4.00 -10.93
CA ALA A 394 -16.72 4.92 -9.83
C ALA A 394 -17.99 5.54 -9.21
N LEU A 395 -18.04 5.60 -7.88
CA LEU A 395 -19.00 6.42 -7.11
C LEU A 395 -18.24 7.47 -6.29
N LEU A 396 -18.31 8.73 -6.69
CA LEU A 396 -17.69 9.87 -6.00
C LEU A 396 -18.75 10.65 -5.22
N ALA A 397 -19.05 10.21 -3.99
CA ALA A 397 -20.09 10.80 -3.15
C ALA A 397 -19.50 11.74 -2.09
N LYS A 398 -19.84 13.04 -2.15
CA LYS A 398 -19.34 14.09 -1.24
C LYS A 398 -17.80 14.20 -1.23
N LEU A 399 -17.15 13.93 -2.35
CA LEU A 399 -15.76 14.29 -2.54
C LEU A 399 -15.65 15.82 -2.48
N THR A 400 -14.81 16.35 -1.61
CA THR A 400 -14.38 17.75 -1.65
C THR A 400 -12.96 17.78 -2.16
N SER A 401 -12.79 18.21 -3.41
CA SER A 401 -11.48 18.44 -4.03
C SER A 401 -11.18 19.95 -4.07
N LYS A 402 -9.97 20.38 -3.70
CA LYS A 402 -9.64 21.80 -3.66
C LYS A 402 -8.13 22.12 -3.65
N ASN A 403 -7.70 23.11 -4.44
CA ASN A 403 -6.31 23.59 -4.54
C ASN A 403 -5.29 22.53 -4.98
N ASN A 404 -5.72 21.45 -5.61
CA ASN A 404 -4.80 20.44 -6.11
C ASN A 404 -4.16 20.97 -7.41
N GLY A 405 -2.88 20.66 -7.66
CA GLY A 405 -2.15 21.22 -8.79
C GLY A 405 -2.59 20.67 -10.15
N GLY A 406 -3.28 19.53 -10.16
CA GLY A 406 -3.93 18.91 -11.32
C GLY A 406 -5.46 18.98 -11.28
N TYR A 407 -6.12 17.90 -11.66
CA TYR A 407 -7.57 17.73 -11.69
C TYR A 407 -8.17 17.46 -10.31
N GLY A 408 -9.45 17.82 -10.17
CA GLY A 408 -10.22 17.48 -8.98
C GLY A 408 -10.62 16.02 -8.85
N ALA A 409 -10.62 15.32 -9.98
CA ALA A 409 -10.46 13.87 -10.13
C ALA A 409 -10.25 13.57 -11.62
N ALA A 410 -9.39 12.62 -11.98
CA ALA A 410 -9.24 12.10 -13.33
C ALA A 410 -9.57 10.61 -13.40
N LEU A 411 -10.38 10.22 -14.39
CA LEU A 411 -10.81 8.84 -14.61
C LEU A 411 -10.69 8.50 -16.09
N LYS A 412 -9.96 7.43 -16.42
CA LYS A 412 -9.60 7.06 -17.79
C LYS A 412 -9.78 5.56 -18.05
N GLN A 413 -10.55 5.22 -19.07
CA GLN A 413 -10.64 3.87 -19.64
C GLN A 413 -9.84 3.84 -20.95
N ILE A 414 -8.84 2.95 -21.07
CA ILE A 414 -7.94 2.91 -22.23
C ILE A 414 -8.41 1.94 -23.33
N ASP A 415 -8.66 0.65 -23.06
CA ASP A 415 -9.05 -0.34 -24.09
C ASP A 415 -10.56 -0.74 -24.08
N GLU A 416 -10.96 -2.01 -24.31
CA GLU A 416 -12.38 -2.40 -24.43
C GLU A 416 -13.05 -2.49 -23.05
N GLY A 417 -14.07 -1.67 -22.80
CA GLY A 417 -14.61 -1.53 -21.45
C GLY A 417 -15.69 -0.48 -21.30
N THR A 418 -16.56 -0.61 -20.29
CA THR A 418 -17.58 0.40 -19.96
C THR A 418 -17.16 1.30 -18.81
N LEU A 419 -17.15 2.60 -19.07
CA LEU A 419 -16.81 3.64 -18.08
C LEU A 419 -18.07 4.18 -17.41
N THR A 420 -18.32 3.82 -16.15
CA THR A 420 -19.51 4.27 -15.39
C THR A 420 -19.13 5.09 -14.16
N VAL A 421 -19.30 6.41 -14.25
CA VAL A 421 -18.98 7.35 -13.16
C VAL A 421 -20.25 8.00 -12.62
N THR A 422 -20.50 7.91 -11.32
CA THR A 422 -21.55 8.68 -10.63
C THR A 422 -20.92 9.63 -9.61
N VAL A 423 -21.20 10.93 -9.73
CA VAL A 423 -20.76 11.96 -8.80
C VAL A 423 -21.97 12.57 -8.09
N ASP A 424 -22.03 12.47 -6.76
CA ASP A 424 -23.19 12.89 -5.94
C ASP A 424 -22.76 13.79 -4.78
N GLN A 425 -23.33 15.00 -4.69
CA GLN A 425 -23.04 15.99 -3.62
C GLN A 425 -21.57 16.41 -3.49
N SER A 426 -20.76 16.21 -4.53
CA SER A 426 -19.32 16.50 -4.54
C SER A 426 -19.03 17.93 -4.99
N ARG A 427 -17.82 18.42 -4.69
CA ARG A 427 -17.42 19.81 -4.91
C ARG A 427 -15.96 19.90 -5.34
N THR A 428 -15.69 20.69 -6.37
CA THR A 428 -14.33 20.99 -6.84
C THR A 428 -14.16 22.51 -6.97
N ALA A 429 -13.02 23.03 -6.53
CA ALA A 429 -12.72 24.45 -6.61
C ALA A 429 -11.22 24.77 -6.54
N ASP A 430 -10.79 25.66 -7.42
CA ASP A 430 -9.46 26.25 -7.44
C ASP A 430 -8.33 25.19 -7.71
N ASN A 431 -8.63 24.12 -8.45
CA ASN A 431 -7.65 23.11 -8.93
C ASN A 431 -7.05 23.54 -10.29
N ASP A 432 -5.74 23.30 -10.53
CA ASP A 432 -4.97 23.71 -11.73
C ASP A 432 -5.46 25.03 -12.39
N ASP A 433 -5.36 26.14 -11.65
CA ASP A 433 -5.81 27.50 -12.00
C ASP A 433 -7.28 27.68 -12.47
N GLY A 434 -8.07 26.60 -12.62
CA GLY A 434 -9.53 26.57 -12.77
C GLY A 434 -10.10 26.34 -14.18
N ASP A 435 -9.31 25.96 -15.18
CA ASP A 435 -9.75 25.86 -16.60
C ASP A 435 -10.05 24.40 -17.05
N GLU A 436 -11.29 23.94 -16.80
CA GLU A 436 -11.81 22.56 -17.09
C GLU A 436 -11.17 21.43 -16.26
N THR A 437 -10.50 21.79 -15.17
CA THR A 437 -9.73 20.95 -14.25
C THR A 437 -10.54 20.40 -13.08
N GLY A 438 -11.84 20.69 -13.00
CA GLY A 438 -12.68 20.20 -11.90
C GLY A 438 -12.86 18.68 -11.90
N LEU A 439 -13.04 18.08 -13.08
CA LEU A 439 -13.24 16.64 -13.25
C LEU A 439 -12.89 16.24 -14.69
N LYS A 440 -11.99 15.27 -14.86
CA LYS A 440 -11.62 14.68 -16.16
C LYS A 440 -12.16 13.26 -16.25
N VAL A 441 -12.95 12.98 -17.30
CA VAL A 441 -13.48 11.63 -17.56
C VAL A 441 -13.31 11.31 -19.03
N GLU A 442 -12.55 10.24 -19.33
CA GLU A 442 -12.15 9.89 -20.68
C GLU A 442 -12.38 8.40 -20.98
N GLN A 443 -13.15 8.13 -22.03
CA GLN A 443 -13.09 6.84 -22.74
C GLN A 443 -12.16 7.02 -23.95
N ALA A 444 -10.96 6.46 -23.89
CA ALA A 444 -10.06 6.42 -25.03
C ALA A 444 -10.41 5.26 -25.98
N GLY A 445 -10.70 4.09 -25.41
CA GLY A 445 -11.00 2.85 -26.13
C GLY A 445 -12.46 2.69 -26.53
N THR A 446 -12.95 1.45 -26.54
CA THR A 446 -14.30 1.12 -27.04
C THR A 446 -15.24 0.62 -25.96
N GLY A 447 -16.38 1.29 -25.83
CA GLY A 447 -17.48 0.86 -24.96
C GLY A 447 -18.55 1.93 -24.78
N GLU A 448 -19.48 1.70 -23.86
CA GLU A 448 -20.43 2.74 -23.42
C GLU A 448 -19.86 3.47 -22.20
N ALA A 449 -19.73 4.79 -22.30
CA ALA A 449 -19.20 5.63 -21.24
C ALA A 449 -20.27 6.63 -20.75
N THR A 450 -20.54 6.66 -19.44
CA THR A 450 -21.54 7.53 -18.82
C THR A 450 -20.99 8.21 -17.56
N LEU A 451 -21.10 9.54 -17.53
CA LEU A 451 -20.87 10.36 -16.34
C LEU A 451 -22.22 10.90 -15.85
N ARG A 452 -22.65 10.51 -14.66
CA ARG A 452 -23.87 11.00 -14.02
C ARG A 452 -23.54 11.91 -12.85
N ILE A 453 -23.98 13.16 -12.95
CA ILE A 453 -23.74 14.23 -11.99
C ILE A 453 -25.05 14.53 -11.25
N ILE A 454 -25.00 14.51 -9.92
CA ILE A 454 -26.16 14.73 -9.05
C ILE A 454 -25.77 15.78 -8.01
N ALA A 455 -26.52 16.88 -7.95
CA ALA A 455 -26.43 17.89 -6.88
C ALA A 455 -24.99 18.35 -6.50
N SER A 456 -24.06 18.36 -7.47
CA SER A 456 -22.62 18.63 -7.27
C SER A 456 -22.22 20.01 -7.80
N GLU A 457 -21.11 20.56 -7.31
CA GLU A 457 -20.62 21.91 -7.65
C GLU A 457 -19.17 21.86 -8.17
N PHE A 458 -18.98 21.83 -9.49
CA PHE A 458 -17.65 21.93 -10.12
C PHE A 458 -17.41 23.38 -10.54
N LYS A 459 -16.62 24.14 -9.79
CA LYS A 459 -16.30 25.53 -10.18
C LYS A 459 -15.35 25.59 -11.37
N ASP A 460 -14.46 24.62 -11.43
CA ASP A 460 -13.33 24.54 -12.36
C ASP A 460 -13.73 23.79 -13.65
N GLY A 461 -15.02 23.57 -13.88
CA GLY A 461 -15.52 22.88 -15.07
C GLY A 461 -15.35 21.36 -15.07
N ILE A 462 -15.62 20.74 -16.21
CA ILE A 462 -15.58 19.29 -16.44
C ILE A 462 -15.04 19.03 -17.86
N LYS A 463 -14.02 18.18 -17.98
CA LYS A 463 -13.40 17.75 -19.24
C LYS A 463 -13.82 16.31 -19.53
N ALA A 464 -14.85 16.14 -20.37
CA ALA A 464 -15.40 14.84 -20.72
C ALA A 464 -15.11 14.48 -22.19
N LYS A 465 -14.43 13.34 -22.44
CA LYS A 465 -14.07 12.85 -23.79
C LYS A 465 -14.71 11.49 -24.07
N ASN A 466 -15.47 11.43 -25.16
CA ASN A 466 -16.29 10.27 -25.60
C ASN A 466 -17.34 9.78 -24.59
N VAL A 467 -17.64 10.56 -23.54
CA VAL A 467 -18.54 10.20 -22.44
C VAL A 467 -19.92 10.87 -22.60
N ASN A 468 -20.99 10.12 -22.33
CA ASN A 468 -22.34 10.66 -22.23
C ASN A 468 -22.57 11.27 -20.83
N VAL A 469 -22.57 12.61 -20.76
CA VAL A 469 -22.78 13.35 -19.50
C VAL A 469 -24.28 13.56 -19.22
N ILE A 470 -24.71 13.25 -18.00
CA ILE A 470 -26.08 13.37 -17.50
C ILE A 470 -26.06 14.19 -16.21
N GLU A 471 -26.70 15.37 -16.20
CA GLU A 471 -26.84 16.23 -15.02
C GLU A 471 -28.26 16.17 -14.42
N GLU A 472 -28.38 16.02 -13.10
CA GLU A 472 -29.65 15.87 -12.34
C GLU A 472 -29.79 16.79 -11.10
#